data_AF-A0A1I5UII8-F1
#
_entry.id   AF-A0A1I5UII8-F1
#
_cell.length_a   1.000
_cell.length_b   1.000
_cell.length_c   1.000
_cell.angle_alpha   90.00
_cell.angle_beta   90.00
_cell.angle_gamma   90.00
#
_symmetry.space_group_name_H-M   'P 1'
#
loop_
_entity.id
_entity.type
_entity.pdbx_description
1 polymer ?
#
loop_
_entity_poly.entity_id
_entity_poly.type
_entity_poly.pdbx_seq_one_letter_code
_entity_poly.pdbx_strand_id
1 'polypeptide(L)'
;MTPKLSLMLTGVAVLAGVAVALMVLSLLVAALLPRGHRAADALRRFAAFVPYLAVGAGMSVYALGFLAFLVLFPILTIFFS
;
A
#
# COMPACT_ATOMS: atom_id res chain seq x y z
N MET A 1 -28.08 -12.87 5.70
CA MET A 1 -27.02 -11.99 6.27
C MET A 1 -27.64 -10.66 6.64
N THR A 2 -27.33 -10.09 7.81
CA THR A 2 -27.81 -8.75 8.16
C THR A 2 -27.10 -7.70 7.30
N PRO A 3 -27.77 -6.61 6.88
CA PRO A 3 -27.18 -5.61 5.98
C PRO A 3 -25.91 -4.95 6.56
N LYS A 4 -25.83 -4.87 7.89
CA LYS A 4 -24.66 -4.38 8.62
C LYS A 4 -23.44 -5.30 8.45
N LEU A 5 -23.63 -6.61 8.52
CA LEU A 5 -22.56 -7.60 8.34
C LEU A 5 -22.00 -7.55 6.92
N SER A 6 -22.88 -7.40 5.91
CA SER A 6 -22.46 -7.29 4.52
C SER A 6 -21.58 -6.06 4.28
N LEU A 7 -21.96 -4.90 4.81
CA LEU A 7 -21.17 -3.66 4.68
C LEU A 7 -19.79 -3.79 5.35
N MET A 8 -19.73 -4.41 6.53
CA MET A 8 -18.46 -4.65 7.22
C MET A 8 -17.54 -5.56 6.41
N LEU A 9 -18.06 -6.66 5.87
CA LEU A 9 -17.28 -7.59 5.04
C LEU A 9 -16.81 -6.95 3.74
N THR A 10 -17.65 -6.15 3.09
CA THR A 10 -17.25 -5.38 1.89
C THR A 10 -16.15 -4.38 2.23
N GLY A 11 -16.25 -3.66 3.36
CA GLY A 11 -15.22 -2.73 3.80
C GLY A 11 -13.87 -3.41 4.06
N VAL A 12 -13.88 -4.57 4.72
CA VAL A 12 -12.68 -5.38 4.95
C VAL A 12 -12.11 -5.91 3.64
N ALA A 13 -12.94 -6.38 2.72
CA ALA A 13 -12.51 -6.87 1.41
C ALA A 13 -11.84 -5.75 0.57
N VAL A 14 -12.40 -4.54 0.59
CA VAL A 14 -11.81 -3.38 -0.09
C VAL A 14 -10.47 -3.01 0.53
N LEU A 15 -10.38 -2.96 1.86
CA LEU A 15 -9.14 -2.69 2.58
C LEU A 15 -8.04 -3.71 2.24
N ALA A 16 -8.38 -5.00 2.25
CA ALA A 16 -7.47 -6.06 1.86
C ALA A 16 -7.01 -5.89 0.41
N GLY A 17 -7.93 -5.56 -0.51
CA GLY A 17 -7.62 -5.29 -1.91
C GLY A 17 -6.66 -4.12 -2.10
N VAL A 18 -6.88 -3.00 -1.39
CA VAL A 18 -5.99 -1.83 -1.45
C VAL A 18 -4.61 -2.16 -0.89
N ALA A 19 -4.52 -2.88 0.24
CA ALA A 19 -3.25 -3.30 0.81
C ALA A 19 -2.45 -4.18 -0.15
N VAL A 20 -3.10 -5.16 -0.78
CA VAL A 20 -2.48 -6.03 -1.79
C VAL A 20 -2.01 -5.21 -3.00
N ALA A 21 -2.85 -4.30 -3.50
CA ALA A 21 -2.51 -3.45 -4.63
C ALA A 21 -1.25 -2.59 -4.33
N LEU A 22 -1.16 -2.01 -3.14
CA LEU A 22 0.00 -1.24 -2.70
C LEU A 22 1.26 -2.08 -2.60
N MET A 23 1.18 -3.30 -2.07
CA MET A 23 2.31 -4.26 -2.09
C MET A 23 2.75 -4.59 -3.51
N VAL A 24 1.81 -4.92 -4.41
CA VAL A 24 2.14 -5.30 -5.79
C VAL A 24 2.77 -4.14 -6.54
N LEU A 25 2.20 -2.93 -6.46
CA LEU A 25 2.74 -1.73 -7.10
C LEU A 25 4.15 -1.41 -6.59
N SER A 26 4.35 -1.41 -5.28
CA SER A 26 5.68 -1.12 -4.69
C SER A 26 6.73 -2.17 -5.10
N LEU A 27 6.36 -3.44 -5.17
CA LEU A 27 7.24 -4.51 -5.64
C LEU A 27 7.52 -4.43 -7.15
N LEU A 28 6.52 -4.09 -7.97
CA LEU A 28 6.69 -3.88 -9.41
C LEU A 28 7.67 -2.75 -9.68
N VAL A 29 7.52 -1.61 -9.01
CA VAL A 29 8.46 -0.49 -9.11
C VAL A 29 9.84 -0.94 -8.63
N ALA A 30 9.95 -1.63 -7.50
CA ALA A 30 11.23 -2.15 -7.02
C ALA A 30 11.90 -3.18 -7.95
N ALA A 31 11.12 -3.88 -8.78
CA ALA A 31 11.63 -4.84 -9.77
C ALA A 31 12.17 -4.15 -11.03
N LEU A 32 11.67 -2.96 -11.38
CA LEU A 32 12.16 -2.15 -12.50
C LEU A 32 13.48 -1.43 -12.16
N LEU A 33 13.76 -1.19 -10.88
CA LEU A 33 15.00 -0.54 -10.45
C LEU A 33 16.19 -1.52 -10.41
N PRO A 34 17.41 -1.05 -10.73
CA PRO A 34 18.61 -1.88 -10.66
C PRO A 34 18.87 -2.43 -9.25
N ARG A 35 19.37 -3.66 -9.18
CA ARG A 35 19.71 -4.31 -7.91
C ARG A 35 20.77 -3.48 -7.16
N GLY A 36 20.49 -3.16 -5.90
CA GLY A 36 21.34 -2.30 -5.06
C GLY A 36 20.91 -0.83 -4.99
N HIS A 37 19.85 -0.43 -5.70
CA HIS A 37 19.32 0.91 -5.61
C HIS A 37 18.55 1.12 -4.30
N ARG A 38 18.94 2.14 -3.51
CA ARG A 38 18.36 2.42 -2.18
C ARG A 38 16.83 2.54 -2.19
N ALA A 39 16.27 3.13 -3.25
CA ALA A 39 14.81 3.25 -3.41
C ALA A 39 14.10 1.90 -3.60
N ALA A 40 14.72 0.94 -4.29
CA ALA A 40 14.15 -0.39 -4.47
C ALA A 40 14.09 -1.16 -3.15
N ASP A 41 15.12 -1.04 -2.32
CA ASP A 41 15.15 -1.67 -1.00
C ASP A 41 14.19 -0.97 -0.01
N ALA A 42 14.02 0.34 -0.11
CA ALA A 42 13.00 1.07 0.65
C ALA A 42 11.57 0.61 0.26
N LEU A 43 11.30 0.44 -1.03
CA LEU A 43 10.00 -0.06 -1.52
C LEU A 43 9.72 -1.50 -1.08
N ARG A 44 10.73 -2.38 -1.06
CA ARG A 44 10.60 -3.75 -0.53
C ARG A 44 10.30 -3.75 0.97
N ARG A 45 10.97 -2.90 1.74
CA ARG A 45 10.70 -2.74 3.18
C ARG A 45 9.32 -2.16 3.44
N PHE A 46 8.89 -1.19 2.62
CA PHE A 46 7.54 -0.63 2.69
C PHE A 46 6.50 -1.72 2.42
N ALA A 47 6.65 -2.47 1.32
CA ALA A 47 5.76 -3.59 0.99
C ALA A 47 5.64 -4.59 2.15
N ALA A 48 6.75 -4.95 2.81
CA ALA A 48 6.74 -5.83 3.98
C ALA A 48 6.02 -5.24 5.22
N PHE A 49 5.92 -3.91 5.32
CA PHE A 49 5.21 -3.20 6.40
C PHE A 49 3.71 -3.02 6.15
N VAL A 50 3.25 -3.07 4.89
CA VAL A 50 1.83 -2.90 4.54
C VAL A 50 0.90 -3.89 5.25
N PRO A 51 1.20 -5.20 5.36
CA PRO A 51 0.36 -6.15 6.10
C PRO A 51 0.26 -5.79 7.58
N TYR A 52 1.37 -5.31 8.17
CA TYR A 52 1.38 -4.87 9.56
C TYR A 52 0.56 -3.60 9.77
N LEU A 53 0.53 -2.68 8.80
CA LEU A 53 -0.37 -1.53 8.83
C LEU A 53 -1.84 -1.93 8.64
N ALA A 54 -2.12 -2.92 7.79
CA ALA A 54 -3.47 -3.40 7.54
C ALA A 54 -4.05 -4.22 8.71
N VAL A 55 -3.21 -4.96 9.44
CA VAL A 55 -3.61 -5.83 10.57
C VAL A 55 -3.44 -5.15 11.93
N GLY A 56 -2.33 -4.43 12.13
CA GLY A 56 -1.95 -3.83 13.41
C GLY A 56 -2.59 -2.48 13.69
N ALA A 57 -3.10 -1.80 12.67
CA ALA A 57 -3.82 -0.56 12.85
C ALA A 57 -5.28 -0.75 12.46
N GLY A 58 -6.19 -0.58 13.41
CA GLY A 58 -7.58 -0.17 13.14
C GLY A 58 -7.65 1.25 12.54
N MET A 59 -6.67 1.62 11.72
CA MET A 59 -6.54 2.91 11.07
C MET A 59 -7.56 2.97 9.93
N SER A 60 -8.33 4.04 9.93
CA SER A 60 -9.29 4.34 8.87
C SER A 60 -8.64 4.20 7.49
N VAL A 61 -9.37 3.63 6.53
CA VAL A 61 -8.97 3.47 5.12
C VAL A 61 -8.30 4.74 4.55
N TYR A 62 -8.77 5.90 5.00
CA TYR A 62 -8.25 7.22 4.64
C TYR A 62 -6.79 7.44 5.03
N ALA A 63 -6.34 6.91 6.17
CA ALA A 63 -4.96 7.08 6.62
C ALA A 63 -3.98 6.22 5.79
N LEU A 64 -4.41 5.02 5.38
CA LEU A 64 -3.64 4.16 4.46
C LEU A 64 -3.52 4.79 3.06
N GLY A 65 -4.63 5.34 2.54
CA GLY A 65 -4.63 6.06 1.26
C GLY A 65 -3.77 7.33 1.30
N PHE A 66 -3.82 8.09 2.39
CA PHE A 66 -3.00 9.29 2.59
C PHE A 66 -1.51 8.95 2.67
N LEU A 67 -1.14 7.90 3.41
CA LEU A 67 0.24 7.44 3.51
C LEU A 67 0.77 6.96 2.15
N ALA A 68 -0.05 6.21 1.42
CA ALA A 68 0.29 5.76 0.07
C ALA A 68 0.52 6.94 -0.88
N PHE A 69 -0.35 7.97 -0.85
CA PHE A 69 -0.17 9.18 -1.63
C PHE A 69 1.13 9.91 -1.27
N LEU A 70 1.40 10.10 0.03
CA LEU A 70 2.62 10.76 0.52
C LEU A 70 3.91 10.05 0.08
N VAL A 71 3.88 8.72 -0.03
CA VAL A 71 5.04 7.91 -0.43
C VAL A 71 5.16 7.79 -1.95
N LEU A 72 4.06 7.58 -2.68
CA LEU A 72 4.07 7.45 -4.14
C LEU A 72 4.29 8.78 -4.85
N PHE A 73 3.76 9.89 -4.31
CA PHE A 73 3.89 11.21 -4.91
C PHE A 73 5.36 11.60 -5.19
N PRO A 74 6.29 11.61 -4.21
CA PRO A 74 7.67 12.00 -4.49
C PRO A 74 8.37 11.05 -5.47
N ILE A 75 8.01 9.77 -5.48
CA ILE A 75 8.57 8.79 -6.42
C ILE A 75 8.10 9.12 -7.84
N LEU A 76 6.81 9.39 -8.03
CA LEU A 76 6.27 9.81 -9.32
C LEU A 76 6.88 11.14 -9.78
N THR A 77 7.01 12.12 -8.88
CA THR A 77 7.62 13.43 -9.22
C THR A 77 9.07 13.30 -9.67
N ILE A 78 9.86 12.39 -9.08
CA ILE A 78 11.26 12.16 -9.49
C ILE A 78 11.35 11.48 -10.86
N PHE A 79 10.43 10.58 -11.19
CA PHE A 79 10.46 9.83 -12.46
C PHE A 79 9.89 10.60 -13.66
N PHE A 80 9.00 11.57 -13.40
CA PHE A 80 8.32 12.36 -14.45
C PHE A 80 8.81 13.82 -14.51
N SER A 81 9.83 14.19 -13.73
CA SER A 81 10.60 15.44 -13.86
C SER A 81 11.86 15.24 -14.68
#